data_AF-A0A7K2WRU1-F1
#
_entry.id   AF-A0A7K2WRU1-F1
#
_cell.length_a   1.000
_cell.length_b   1.000
_cell.length_c   1.000
_cell.angle_alpha   90.00
_cell.angle_beta   90.00
_cell.angle_gamma   90.00
#
_symmetry.space_group_name_H-M   'P 1'
#
loop_
_entity.id
_entity.type
_entity.pdbx_description
1 polymer ?
#
loop_
_entity_poly.entity_id
_entity_poly.type
_entity_poly.pdbx_seq_one_letter_code
_entity_poly.pdbx_strand_id
1 'polypeptide(L)'
;DPEVLRVLLALRAVAGEGPDGPPVLAAVRDDRYRASARLAAGPQATILETDAVTARLVAQCVGRPGLSLVLRDLLDFAGDEFHLTDATAFSGAPFGTALLGHADSCVIGLLTPQGRTLLNPPADTTVTPGSRLIVLARDEAGARPEDCRHLVDPSVIAGDRPPPENPARLLMLGWNRRAPLVVEQLRHTARPGSVLDIVTDRQLPGPREAETATGTEAEAAQEVDRLAVRFRSAPLSRPETLLGLDLTPYDGLVVLGPDPGDGPDRPDDWTLVTLLALRLLEQRAGGRELRVVSELTDDRNRPLAPVDPGSDVIVSGELTGLLMAQIAQNHHLAPVFDELFAAEGSLLCLRPAGTYVRVGCEATFATVVAAARDRGECAIGYRRHDRRMSAPDYGVRLNPPKGERREWGAGDHVVVVTTDPTVSARTAGTVRASVADTAGEDGVRAPQWPV
;
A
#
# COMPACT_ATOMS: atom_id res chain seq x y z
N ASP A 1 -16.27 -7.25 17.38
CA ASP A 1 -15.02 -7.14 18.17
C ASP A 1 -15.18 -7.77 19.55
N PRO A 2 -16.16 -7.41 20.40
CA PRO A 2 -16.40 -8.12 21.66
C PRO A 2 -16.68 -9.63 21.47
N GLU A 3 -17.44 -9.96 20.43
CA GLU A 3 -17.71 -11.35 20.05
C GLU A 3 -16.42 -12.08 19.61
N VAL A 4 -15.57 -11.43 18.79
CA VAL A 4 -14.27 -11.98 18.38
C VAL A 4 -13.39 -12.27 19.60
N LEU A 5 -13.31 -11.33 20.56
CA LEU A 5 -12.58 -11.54 21.81
C LEU A 5 -13.12 -12.73 22.61
N ARG A 6 -14.44 -12.86 22.71
CA ARG A 6 -15.06 -14.00 23.39
C ARG A 6 -14.69 -15.33 22.72
N VAL A 7 -14.70 -15.37 21.39
CA VAL A 7 -14.29 -16.55 20.61
C VAL A 7 -12.81 -16.87 20.84
N LEU A 8 -11.93 -15.87 20.80
CA LEU A 8 -10.49 -16.06 21.06
C LEU A 8 -10.22 -16.61 22.47
N LEU A 9 -10.89 -16.08 23.49
CA LEU A 9 -10.78 -16.59 24.86
C LEU A 9 -11.29 -18.03 24.98
N ALA A 10 -12.40 -18.37 24.30
CA ALA A 10 -12.92 -19.72 24.27
C ALA A 10 -11.95 -20.69 23.56
N LEU A 11 -11.36 -20.29 22.44
CA LEU A 11 -10.36 -21.07 21.72
C LEU A 11 -9.13 -21.33 22.59
N ARG A 12 -8.60 -20.29 23.26
CA ARG A 12 -7.47 -20.44 24.19
C ARG A 12 -7.80 -21.35 25.37
N ALA A 13 -9.01 -21.27 25.92
CA ALA A 13 -9.45 -22.16 27.00
C ALA A 13 -9.48 -23.64 26.59
N VAL A 14 -9.75 -23.94 25.32
CA VAL A 14 -9.81 -25.31 24.77
C VAL A 14 -8.45 -25.80 24.28
N ALA A 15 -7.69 -24.96 23.57
CA ALA A 15 -6.38 -25.30 23.00
C ALA A 15 -5.24 -25.31 24.03
N GLY A 16 -5.45 -24.67 25.19
CA GLY A 16 -4.41 -24.49 26.20
C GLY A 16 -3.49 -23.30 25.90
N GLU A 17 -2.60 -22.98 26.84
CA GLU A 17 -1.68 -21.83 26.75
C GLU A 17 -0.30 -22.19 26.18
N GLY A 18 -0.12 -23.44 25.75
CA GLY A 18 1.15 -23.94 25.23
C GLY A 18 1.48 -23.39 23.84
N PRO A 19 2.78 -23.36 23.48
CA PRO A 19 3.24 -22.93 22.14
C PRO A 19 2.92 -23.94 21.02
N ASP A 20 2.35 -25.10 21.36
CA ASP A 20 2.03 -26.19 20.41
C ASP A 20 0.59 -26.10 19.87
N GLY A 21 -0.14 -25.03 20.18
CA GLY A 21 -1.49 -24.78 19.67
C GLY A 21 -1.50 -24.46 18.16
N PRO A 22 -2.64 -24.64 17.47
CA PRO A 22 -2.74 -24.25 16.06
C PRO A 22 -2.59 -22.73 15.90
N PRO A 23 -2.04 -22.25 14.77
CA PRO A 23 -1.96 -20.82 14.51
C PRO A 23 -3.38 -20.22 14.47
N VAL A 24 -3.54 -19.05 15.10
CA VAL A 24 -4.83 -18.35 15.17
C VAL A 24 -4.75 -17.08 14.35
N LEU A 25 -5.67 -16.91 13.41
CA LEU A 25 -5.88 -15.67 12.68
C LEU A 25 -7.24 -15.09 13.06
N ALA A 26 -7.26 -13.82 13.44
CA ALA A 26 -8.50 -13.12 13.72
C ALA A 26 -8.48 -11.69 13.18
N ALA A 27 -9.66 -11.19 12.86
CA ALA A 27 -9.89 -9.83 12.40
C ALA A 27 -10.65 -9.05 13.47
N VAL A 28 -10.15 -7.87 13.81
CA VAL A 28 -10.85 -6.85 14.58
C VAL A 28 -11.10 -5.64 13.69
N ARG A 29 -12.10 -4.83 14.03
CA ARG A 29 -12.39 -3.60 13.27
C ARG A 29 -11.63 -2.44 13.86
N ASP A 30 -11.68 -2.30 15.19
CA ASP A 30 -11.16 -1.14 15.90
C ASP A 30 -9.85 -1.48 16.64
N ASP A 31 -8.79 -0.70 16.39
CA ASP A 31 -7.46 -0.85 17.00
C ASP A 31 -7.50 -0.95 18.53
N ARG A 32 -8.48 -0.31 19.20
CA ARG A 32 -8.63 -0.38 20.66
C ARG A 32 -8.78 -1.81 21.17
N TYR A 33 -9.27 -2.73 20.35
CA TYR A 33 -9.40 -4.14 20.70
C TYR A 33 -8.19 -4.99 20.28
N ARG A 34 -7.24 -4.45 19.51
CA ARG A 34 -6.10 -5.20 18.96
C ARG A 34 -5.20 -5.77 20.05
N ALA A 35 -4.85 -4.97 21.05
CA ALA A 35 -4.02 -5.42 22.18
C ALA A 35 -4.72 -6.53 22.98
N SER A 36 -6.01 -6.37 23.27
CA SER A 36 -6.82 -7.38 23.96
C SER A 36 -6.98 -8.66 23.13
N ALA A 37 -7.13 -8.54 21.81
CA ALA A 37 -7.26 -9.69 20.91
C ALA A 37 -5.94 -10.48 20.84
N ARG A 38 -4.81 -9.78 20.74
CA ARG A 38 -3.49 -10.43 20.77
C ARG A 38 -3.23 -11.14 22.09
N LEU A 39 -3.62 -10.52 23.20
CA LEU A 39 -3.53 -11.16 24.51
C LEU A 39 -4.45 -12.39 24.59
N ALA A 40 -5.69 -12.30 24.13
CA ALA A 40 -6.65 -13.41 24.16
C ALA A 40 -6.22 -14.59 23.26
N ALA A 41 -5.63 -14.30 22.10
CA ALA A 41 -5.26 -15.31 21.10
C ALA A 41 -3.88 -15.96 21.34
N GLY A 42 -2.98 -15.28 22.06
CA GLY A 42 -1.64 -15.80 22.37
C GLY A 42 -0.53 -15.33 21.41
N PRO A 43 0.74 -15.73 21.67
CA PRO A 43 1.91 -15.16 21.01
C PRO A 43 2.05 -15.51 19.52
N GLN A 44 1.49 -16.64 19.09
CA GLN A 44 1.51 -17.10 17.69
C GLN A 44 0.33 -16.57 16.87
N ALA A 45 -0.57 -15.79 17.47
CA ALA A 45 -1.74 -15.30 16.79
C ALA A 45 -1.43 -14.09 15.90
N THR A 46 -2.03 -14.08 14.72
CA THR A 46 -2.05 -12.92 13.83
C THR A 46 -3.38 -12.22 13.98
N ILE A 47 -3.33 -10.92 14.32
CA ILE A 47 -4.52 -10.09 14.49
C ILE A 47 -4.50 -8.99 13.43
N LEU A 48 -5.46 -9.03 12.52
CA LEU A 48 -5.65 -8.01 11.49
C LEU A 48 -6.62 -6.94 11.96
N GLU A 49 -6.27 -5.68 11.74
CA GLU A 49 -7.16 -4.54 11.95
C GLU A 49 -7.77 -4.11 10.61
N THR A 50 -9.01 -4.52 10.39
CA THR A 50 -9.67 -4.44 9.08
C THR A 50 -9.96 -3.01 8.62
N ASP A 51 -10.32 -2.11 9.54
CA ASP A 51 -10.56 -0.71 9.20
C ASP A 51 -9.26 0.01 8.85
N ALA A 52 -8.16 -0.25 9.57
CA ALA A 52 -6.85 0.29 9.22
C ALA A 52 -6.36 -0.23 7.86
N VAL A 53 -6.42 -1.54 7.62
CA VAL A 53 -6.04 -2.13 6.31
C VAL A 53 -6.87 -1.49 5.18
N THR A 54 -8.19 -1.41 5.35
CA THR A 54 -9.07 -0.77 4.35
C THR A 54 -8.71 0.69 4.13
N ALA A 55 -8.48 1.46 5.19
CA ALA A 55 -8.11 2.87 5.09
C ALA A 55 -6.77 3.07 4.37
N ARG A 56 -5.79 2.18 4.61
CA ARG A 56 -4.49 2.15 3.91
C ARG A 56 -4.67 1.86 2.43
N LEU A 57 -5.47 0.86 2.07
CA LEU A 57 -5.78 0.52 0.69
C LEU A 57 -6.46 1.69 -0.04
N VAL A 58 -7.44 2.33 0.59
CA VAL A 58 -8.11 3.53 0.06
C VAL A 58 -7.09 4.63 -0.18
N ALA A 59 -6.29 4.98 0.83
CA ALA A 59 -5.28 6.04 0.74
C ALA A 59 -4.24 5.77 -0.37
N GLN A 60 -3.76 4.53 -0.50
CA GLN A 60 -2.79 4.16 -1.54
C GLN A 60 -3.35 4.30 -2.95
N CYS A 61 -4.65 4.04 -3.16
CA CYS A 61 -5.30 4.14 -4.46
C CYS A 61 -5.65 5.60 -4.86
N VAL A 62 -5.64 6.55 -3.91
CA VAL A 62 -6.07 7.93 -4.21
C VAL A 62 -5.18 8.56 -5.27
N GLY A 63 -5.82 9.02 -6.36
CA GLY A 63 -5.12 9.65 -7.47
C GLY A 63 -4.32 8.69 -8.36
N ARG A 64 -4.42 7.36 -8.14
CA ARG A 64 -3.66 6.32 -8.85
C ARG A 64 -4.57 5.23 -9.46
N PRO A 65 -5.31 5.55 -10.55
CA PRO A 65 -6.29 4.67 -11.15
C PRO A 65 -5.79 3.26 -11.44
N GLY A 66 -6.52 2.27 -10.93
CA GLY A 66 -6.33 0.83 -11.14
C GLY A 66 -5.33 0.16 -10.22
N LEU A 67 -4.85 0.86 -9.19
CA LEU A 67 -4.05 0.22 -8.14
C LEU A 67 -4.88 -0.82 -7.36
N SER A 68 -6.19 -0.60 -7.19
CA SER A 68 -7.09 -1.56 -6.54
C SER A 68 -7.15 -2.90 -7.29
N LEU A 69 -7.03 -2.88 -8.62
CA LEU A 69 -7.00 -4.09 -9.45
C LEU A 69 -5.71 -4.87 -9.22
N VAL A 70 -4.58 -4.17 -9.12
CA VAL A 70 -3.29 -4.77 -8.77
C VAL A 70 -3.34 -5.39 -7.37
N LEU A 71 -3.89 -4.66 -6.39
CA LEU A 71 -4.01 -5.13 -5.01
C LEU A 71 -4.90 -6.36 -4.91
N ARG A 72 -6.00 -6.41 -5.67
CA ARG A 72 -6.85 -7.59 -5.74
C ARG A 72 -6.12 -8.76 -6.37
N ASP A 73 -5.43 -8.57 -7.49
CA ASP A 73 -4.65 -9.61 -8.18
C ASP A 73 -3.55 -10.17 -7.27
N LEU A 74 -2.83 -9.32 -6.54
CA LEU A 74 -1.82 -9.72 -5.54
C LEU A 74 -2.37 -10.54 -4.36
N LEU A 75 -3.67 -10.42 -4.06
CA LEU A 75 -4.31 -11.13 -2.95
C LEU A 75 -5.13 -12.34 -3.43
N ASP A 76 -5.42 -12.43 -4.73
CA ASP A 76 -6.16 -13.53 -5.35
C ASP A 76 -5.25 -14.77 -5.53
N PHE A 77 -5.82 -15.96 -5.38
CA PHE A 77 -5.13 -17.24 -5.57
C PHE A 77 -5.13 -17.73 -7.03
N ALA A 78 -5.85 -17.04 -7.91
CA ALA A 78 -5.88 -17.42 -9.33
C ALA A 78 -4.59 -17.05 -10.09
N GLY A 79 -3.86 -16.05 -9.58
CA GLY A 79 -2.72 -15.40 -10.23
C GLY A 79 -1.36 -15.84 -9.69
N ASP A 80 -0.43 -14.89 -9.64
CA ASP A 80 0.87 -15.07 -8.99
C ASP A 80 0.78 -14.66 -7.52
N GLU A 81 1.39 -15.44 -6.63
CA GLU A 81 1.30 -15.30 -5.19
C GLU A 81 2.67 -14.98 -4.56
N PHE A 82 2.64 -14.49 -3.31
CA PHE A 82 3.86 -14.29 -2.54
C PHE A 82 4.41 -15.62 -2.03
N HIS A 83 5.66 -15.90 -2.36
CA HIS A 83 6.39 -17.06 -1.88
C HIS A 83 7.72 -16.67 -1.22
N LEU A 84 8.18 -17.52 -0.30
CA LEU A 84 9.52 -17.43 0.28
C LEU A 84 10.40 -18.49 -0.38
N THR A 85 11.41 -18.05 -1.11
CA THR A 85 12.38 -18.95 -1.75
C THR A 85 13.75 -18.83 -1.10
N ASP A 86 14.59 -19.85 -1.30
CA ASP A 86 15.94 -19.89 -0.80
C ASP A 86 16.84 -18.84 -1.49
N ALA A 87 17.64 -18.12 -0.70
CA ALA A 87 18.53 -17.07 -1.20
C ALA A 87 20.01 -17.51 -1.29
N THR A 88 20.32 -18.80 -1.20
CA THR A 88 21.71 -19.30 -1.15
C THR A 88 22.53 -18.87 -2.36
N ALA A 89 21.93 -18.89 -3.56
CA ALA A 89 22.57 -18.46 -4.80
C ALA A 89 23.01 -16.99 -4.80
N PHE A 90 22.43 -16.16 -3.94
CA PHE A 90 22.70 -14.74 -3.81
C PHE A 90 23.44 -14.38 -2.51
N SER A 91 23.83 -15.36 -1.71
CA SER A 91 24.49 -15.12 -0.42
C SER A 91 25.79 -14.34 -0.59
N GLY A 92 25.91 -13.22 0.12
CA GLY A 92 27.03 -12.29 0.03
C GLY A 92 26.96 -11.30 -1.14
N ALA A 93 26.00 -11.44 -2.05
CA ALA A 93 25.76 -10.50 -3.13
C ALA A 93 24.79 -9.37 -2.71
N PRO A 94 24.81 -8.21 -3.38
CA PRO A 94 23.85 -7.16 -3.14
C PRO A 94 22.47 -7.53 -3.70
N PHE A 95 21.40 -7.15 -3.00
CA PHE A 95 20.00 -7.46 -3.34
C PHE A 95 19.63 -7.12 -4.79
N GLY A 96 20.16 -6.03 -5.33
CA GLY A 96 19.93 -5.60 -6.71
C GLY A 96 20.37 -6.61 -7.77
N THR A 97 21.21 -7.59 -7.41
CA THR A 97 21.56 -8.73 -8.30
C THR A 97 20.43 -9.76 -8.36
N ALA A 98 19.72 -9.99 -7.24
CA ALA A 98 18.63 -10.95 -7.15
C ALA A 98 17.41 -10.52 -7.99
N LEU A 99 17.21 -9.22 -8.21
CA LEU A 99 16.10 -8.69 -9.03
C LEU A 99 16.06 -9.24 -10.47
N LEU A 100 17.22 -9.56 -11.03
CA LEU A 100 17.38 -10.19 -12.36
C LEU A 100 17.84 -11.65 -12.25
N GLY A 101 17.71 -12.24 -11.07
CA GLY A 101 18.20 -13.58 -10.74
C GLY A 101 17.20 -14.71 -10.98
N HIS A 102 16.03 -14.43 -11.53
CA HIS A 102 15.00 -15.41 -11.84
C HIS A 102 14.26 -15.04 -13.13
N ALA A 103 14.05 -16.00 -14.02
CA ALA A 103 13.37 -15.79 -15.29
C ALA A 103 11.86 -15.60 -15.13
N ASP A 104 11.22 -16.42 -14.28
CA ASP A 104 9.76 -16.54 -14.18
C ASP A 104 9.21 -16.10 -12.81
N SER A 105 10.02 -15.42 -12.00
CA SER A 105 9.56 -14.83 -10.73
C SER A 105 10.06 -13.39 -10.55
N CYS A 106 9.35 -12.59 -9.78
CA CYS A 106 9.75 -11.23 -9.43
C CYS A 106 10.19 -11.18 -7.99
N VAL A 107 11.47 -10.86 -7.74
CA VAL A 107 11.97 -10.62 -6.39
C VAL A 107 11.50 -9.25 -5.92
N ILE A 108 10.90 -9.20 -4.74
CA ILE A 108 10.31 -7.97 -4.17
C ILE A 108 11.02 -7.59 -2.87
N GLY A 109 11.57 -8.56 -2.15
CA GLY A 109 12.18 -8.30 -0.84
C GLY A 109 12.99 -9.45 -0.27
N LEU A 110 13.34 -9.30 1.00
CA LEU A 110 14.15 -10.23 1.79
C LEU A 110 13.49 -10.51 3.14
N LEU A 111 13.50 -11.77 3.55
CA LEU A 111 13.30 -12.18 4.93
C LEU A 111 14.67 -12.49 5.53
N THR A 112 15.12 -11.67 6.48
CA THR A 112 16.43 -11.85 7.10
C THR A 112 16.45 -13.05 8.04
N PRO A 113 17.63 -13.60 8.39
CA PRO A 113 17.74 -14.70 9.36
C PRO A 113 17.17 -14.36 10.74
N GLN A 114 17.10 -13.06 11.07
CA GLN A 114 16.51 -12.55 12.32
C GLN A 114 14.98 -12.44 12.26
N GLY A 115 14.34 -12.89 11.17
CA GLY A 115 12.89 -12.86 11.00
C GLY A 115 12.33 -11.49 10.61
N ARG A 116 13.17 -10.57 10.12
CA ARG A 116 12.73 -9.25 9.65
C ARG A 116 12.38 -9.32 8.17
N THR A 117 11.18 -8.88 7.82
CA THR A 117 10.77 -8.67 6.43
C THR A 117 11.26 -7.29 5.99
N LEU A 118 11.81 -7.24 4.78
CA LEU A 118 12.25 -6.03 4.11
C LEU A 118 11.74 -6.07 2.66
N LEU A 119 10.76 -5.24 2.34
CA LEU A 119 10.27 -5.02 0.98
C LEU A 119 11.04 -3.87 0.33
N ASN A 120 11.41 -4.06 -0.95
CA ASN A 120 12.26 -3.14 -1.71
C ASN A 120 13.44 -2.57 -0.88
N PRO A 121 14.29 -3.43 -0.27
CA PRO A 121 15.48 -2.93 0.41
C PRO A 121 16.42 -2.25 -0.62
N PRO A 122 17.27 -1.31 -0.18
CA PRO A 122 18.27 -0.69 -1.05
C PRO A 122 19.03 -1.72 -1.88
N ALA A 123 19.30 -1.42 -3.15
CA ALA A 123 19.89 -2.38 -4.08
C ALA A 123 21.27 -2.89 -3.65
N ASP A 124 21.99 -2.14 -2.81
CA ASP A 124 23.29 -2.48 -2.22
C ASP A 124 23.18 -3.30 -0.92
N THR A 125 21.97 -3.57 -0.42
CA THR A 125 21.73 -4.39 0.77
C THR A 125 22.29 -5.80 0.56
N THR A 126 23.23 -6.23 1.39
CA THR A 126 23.83 -7.56 1.31
C THR A 126 22.83 -8.64 1.70
N VAL A 127 22.67 -9.66 0.85
CA VAL A 127 21.91 -10.86 1.18
C VAL A 127 22.74 -11.73 2.12
N THR A 128 22.37 -11.76 3.41
CA THR A 128 23.10 -12.55 4.40
C THR A 128 22.80 -14.05 4.27
N PRO A 129 23.74 -14.96 4.60
CA PRO A 129 23.47 -16.38 4.66
C PRO A 129 22.28 -16.70 5.59
N GLY A 130 21.37 -17.58 5.13
CA GLY A 130 20.14 -17.91 5.84
C GLY A 130 18.97 -16.95 5.59
N SER A 131 19.16 -15.91 4.77
CA SER A 131 18.04 -15.09 4.29
C SER A 131 17.19 -15.90 3.30
N ARG A 132 15.91 -15.53 3.18
CA ARG A 132 15.02 -16.01 2.12
C ARG A 132 14.61 -14.83 1.24
N LEU A 133 14.45 -15.05 -0.06
CA LEU A 133 13.90 -14.03 -0.94
C LEU A 133 12.36 -14.06 -0.84
N ILE A 134 11.76 -12.87 -0.86
CA ILE A 134 10.32 -12.72 -1.03
C ILE A 134 10.10 -12.50 -2.53
N VAL A 135 9.37 -13.42 -3.16
CA VAL A 135 9.13 -13.43 -4.60
C VAL A 135 7.64 -13.47 -4.90
N LEU A 136 7.25 -12.90 -6.03
CA LEU A 136 5.95 -13.10 -6.66
C LEU A 136 6.12 -14.16 -7.75
N ALA A 137 5.40 -15.26 -7.64
CA ALA A 137 5.47 -16.39 -8.57
C ALA A 137 4.16 -17.19 -8.57
N ARG A 138 3.91 -17.96 -9.62
CA ARG A 138 2.73 -18.83 -9.72
C ARG A 138 2.80 -20.08 -8.85
N ASP A 139 4.02 -20.55 -8.57
CA ASP A 139 4.28 -21.66 -7.67
C ASP A 139 5.65 -21.48 -6.99
N GLU A 140 5.88 -22.22 -5.90
CA GLU A 140 7.16 -22.22 -5.20
C GLU A 140 8.34 -22.73 -6.07
N ALA A 141 8.05 -23.48 -7.14
CA ALA A 141 9.05 -24.11 -8.00
C ALA A 141 9.60 -23.17 -9.10
N GLY A 142 8.88 -22.09 -9.44
CA GLY A 142 9.21 -21.10 -10.46
C GLY A 142 10.37 -20.18 -10.08
N ALA A 143 10.83 -20.22 -8.83
CA ALA A 143 11.93 -19.41 -8.33
C ALA A 143 13.31 -20.09 -8.47
N ARG A 144 13.57 -20.80 -9.56
CA ARG A 144 14.92 -21.33 -9.83
C ARG A 144 15.85 -20.18 -10.23
N PRO A 145 17.06 -20.09 -9.65
CA PRO A 145 18.00 -19.03 -10.02
C PRO A 145 18.42 -19.12 -11.49
N GLU A 146 18.28 -18.01 -12.22
CA GLU A 146 18.71 -17.84 -13.60
C GLU A 146 19.15 -16.38 -13.86
N ASP A 147 20.34 -16.19 -14.41
CA ASP A 147 20.89 -14.86 -14.68
C ASP A 147 20.28 -14.22 -15.94
N CYS A 148 19.34 -13.31 -15.72
CA CYS A 148 18.60 -12.60 -16.78
C CYS A 148 19.27 -11.29 -17.23
N ARG A 149 20.49 -10.95 -16.77
CA ARG A 149 21.15 -9.68 -17.14
C ARG A 149 21.39 -9.53 -18.64
N HIS A 150 21.58 -10.65 -19.33
CA HIS A 150 21.78 -10.68 -20.78
C HIS A 150 20.53 -10.26 -21.58
N LEU A 151 19.35 -10.22 -20.94
CA LEU A 151 18.09 -9.77 -21.54
C LEU A 151 17.87 -8.26 -21.45
N VAL A 152 18.72 -7.54 -20.70
CA VAL A 152 18.63 -6.09 -20.52
C VAL A 152 19.17 -5.40 -21.76
N ASP A 153 18.39 -4.45 -22.31
CA ASP A 153 18.83 -3.54 -23.35
C ASP A 153 18.98 -2.12 -22.77
N PRO A 154 20.20 -1.70 -22.42
CA PRO A 154 20.44 -0.38 -21.85
C PRO A 154 20.09 0.76 -22.81
N SER A 155 20.08 0.51 -24.12
CA SER A 155 19.85 1.57 -25.10
C SER A 155 18.44 2.15 -24.92
N VAL A 156 17.44 1.32 -24.63
CA VAL A 156 16.02 1.69 -24.51
C VAL A 156 15.61 2.16 -23.13
N ILE A 157 16.53 2.22 -22.16
CA ILE A 157 16.26 2.77 -20.83
C ILE A 157 16.05 4.29 -20.92
N ALA A 158 15.04 4.80 -20.22
CA ALA A 158 14.77 6.23 -20.12
C ALA A 158 15.89 6.91 -19.30
N GLY A 159 16.53 7.93 -19.90
CA GLY A 159 17.66 8.63 -19.29
C GLY A 159 17.28 9.63 -18.19
N ASP A 160 16.11 10.25 -18.31
CA ASP A 160 15.70 11.30 -17.36
C ASP A 160 14.89 10.71 -16.21
N ARG A 161 15.18 11.17 -14.99
CA ARG A 161 14.30 10.96 -13.84
C ARG A 161 13.11 11.91 -13.98
N PRO A 162 11.86 11.43 -13.88
CA PRO A 162 10.71 12.33 -13.89
C PRO A 162 10.84 13.34 -12.75
N PRO A 163 10.32 14.56 -12.93
CA PRO A 163 10.23 15.52 -11.84
C PRO A 163 9.43 14.92 -10.67
N PRO A 164 9.72 15.34 -9.43
CA PRO A 164 8.94 14.92 -8.28
C PRO A 164 7.46 15.26 -8.47
N GLU A 165 6.57 14.42 -7.92
CA GLU A 165 5.14 14.66 -7.95
C GLU A 165 4.79 16.00 -7.29
N ASN A 166 3.90 16.76 -7.92
CA ASN A 166 3.40 18.02 -7.39
C ASN A 166 2.50 17.77 -6.16
N PRO A 167 2.33 18.78 -5.28
CA PRO A 167 1.30 18.74 -4.24
C PRO A 167 -0.08 18.48 -4.86
N ALA A 168 -0.85 17.60 -4.24
CA ALA A 168 -2.16 17.19 -4.74
C ALA A 168 -3.28 17.91 -3.99
N ARG A 169 -4.35 18.25 -4.71
CA ARG A 169 -5.61 18.69 -4.12
C ARG A 169 -6.65 17.58 -4.20
N LEU A 170 -7.06 17.08 -3.04
CA LEU A 170 -7.94 15.94 -2.88
C LEU A 170 -9.30 16.38 -2.32
N LEU A 171 -10.36 15.68 -2.74
CA LEU A 171 -11.72 15.86 -2.21
C LEU A 171 -12.21 14.56 -1.59
N MET A 172 -12.64 14.58 -0.33
CA MET A 172 -13.32 13.47 0.32
C MET A 172 -14.81 13.79 0.47
N LEU A 173 -15.66 12.90 -0.01
CA LEU A 173 -17.12 12.98 0.10
C LEU A 173 -17.60 11.91 1.09
N GLY A 174 -18.27 12.36 2.14
CA GLY A 174 -18.77 11.50 3.22
C GLY A 174 -17.80 11.35 4.38
N TRP A 175 -18.28 10.74 5.47
CA TRP A 175 -17.49 10.52 6.68
C TRP A 175 -18.00 9.30 7.46
N ASN A 176 -17.15 8.27 7.58
CA ASN A 176 -17.40 7.07 8.36
C ASN A 176 -16.25 6.81 9.34
N ARG A 177 -16.30 5.70 10.08
CA ARG A 177 -15.28 5.30 11.08
C ARG A 177 -13.87 5.20 10.52
N ARG A 178 -13.71 4.94 9.21
CA ARG A 178 -12.43 4.79 8.52
C ARG A 178 -11.88 6.13 8.02
N ALA A 179 -12.71 7.17 7.90
CA ALA A 179 -12.28 8.48 7.39
C ALA A 179 -11.09 9.09 8.18
N PRO A 180 -11.05 9.07 9.53
CA PRO A 180 -9.86 9.53 10.28
C PRO A 180 -8.59 8.76 9.91
N LEU A 181 -8.69 7.43 9.74
CA LEU A 181 -7.58 6.58 9.37
C LEU A 181 -7.09 6.90 7.96
N VAL A 182 -8.00 7.12 7.00
CA VAL A 182 -7.66 7.52 5.63
C VAL A 182 -6.94 8.88 5.63
N VAL A 183 -7.44 9.86 6.40
CA VAL A 183 -6.79 11.18 6.52
C VAL A 183 -5.37 11.02 7.03
N GLU A 184 -5.15 10.21 8.06
CA GLU A 184 -3.82 9.96 8.62
C GLU A 184 -2.86 9.33 7.59
N GLN A 185 -3.33 8.32 6.86
CA GLN A 185 -2.52 7.69 5.80
C GLN A 185 -2.17 8.66 4.67
N LEU A 186 -3.10 9.56 4.31
CA LEU A 186 -2.83 10.61 3.33
C LEU A 186 -1.80 11.62 3.87
N ARG A 187 -1.78 11.95 5.16
CA ARG A 187 -0.75 12.84 5.75
C ARG A 187 0.66 12.29 5.61
N HIS A 188 0.84 10.98 5.83
CA HIS A 188 2.15 10.33 5.70
C HIS A 188 2.68 10.37 4.26
N THR A 189 1.80 10.15 3.28
CA THR A 189 2.17 10.00 1.86
C THR A 189 2.09 11.30 1.05
N ALA A 190 1.44 12.34 1.58
CA ALA A 190 1.27 13.63 0.91
C ALA A 190 2.59 14.39 0.72
N ARG A 191 2.68 15.09 -0.41
CA ARG A 191 3.75 16.07 -0.64
C ARG A 191 3.44 17.37 0.11
N PRO A 192 4.45 18.06 0.68
CA PRO A 192 4.24 19.34 1.35
C PRO A 192 3.45 20.32 0.49
N GLY A 193 2.39 20.90 1.06
CA GLY A 193 1.48 21.83 0.37
C GLY A 193 0.25 21.15 -0.25
N SER A 194 0.08 19.84 -0.07
CA SER A 194 -1.14 19.15 -0.49
C SER A 194 -2.34 19.60 0.35
N VAL A 195 -3.54 19.51 -0.21
CA VAL A 195 -4.78 19.93 0.46
C VAL A 195 -5.82 18.83 0.35
N LEU A 196 -6.51 18.54 1.46
CA LEU A 196 -7.67 17.66 1.49
C LEU A 196 -8.90 18.45 1.92
N ASP A 197 -9.85 18.66 1.00
CA ASP A 197 -11.15 19.21 1.31
C ASP A 197 -12.12 18.05 1.63
N ILE A 198 -12.79 18.10 2.77
CA ILE A 198 -13.74 17.09 3.24
C ILE A 198 -15.12 17.69 3.25
N VAL A 199 -16.05 17.08 2.51
CA VAL A 199 -17.47 17.45 2.49
C VAL A 199 -18.28 16.36 3.17
N THR A 200 -19.04 16.72 4.20
CA THR A 200 -19.88 15.77 4.94
C THR A 200 -21.17 16.42 5.44
N ASP A 201 -22.21 15.61 5.64
CA ASP A 201 -23.47 16.02 6.27
C ASP A 201 -23.39 16.00 7.80
N ARG A 202 -22.36 15.36 8.36
CA ARG A 202 -22.11 15.32 9.81
C ARG A 202 -21.60 16.64 10.34
N GLN A 203 -22.14 17.05 11.48
CA GLN A 203 -21.52 18.08 12.33
C GLN A 203 -20.28 17.47 12.97
N LEU A 204 -19.14 17.58 12.29
CA LEU A 204 -17.85 17.28 12.91
C LEU A 204 -17.50 18.40 13.88
N PRO A 205 -16.84 18.11 15.02
CA PRO A 205 -16.18 19.17 15.77
C PRO A 205 -15.26 19.88 14.78
N GLY A 206 -15.40 21.19 14.64
CA GLY A 206 -14.74 22.00 13.62
C GLY A 206 -13.21 21.82 13.64
N PRO A 207 -12.48 22.42 12.69
CA PRO A 207 -11.03 22.44 12.76
C PRO A 207 -10.63 22.90 14.16
N ARG A 208 -9.86 22.09 14.89
CA ARG A 208 -9.15 22.56 16.07
C ARG A 208 -8.24 23.68 15.55
N GLU A 209 -8.70 24.93 15.65
CA GLU A 209 -7.81 26.07 15.64
C GLU A 209 -6.72 25.74 16.64
N ALA A 210 -5.46 25.83 16.20
CA ALA A 210 -4.28 25.48 16.96
C ALA A 210 -4.48 25.89 18.42
N GLU A 211 -4.71 24.90 19.29
CA GLU A 211 -4.69 25.12 20.72
C GLU A 211 -3.31 25.72 20.97
N THR A 212 -3.27 27.02 21.27
CA THR A 212 -2.10 27.69 21.83
C THR A 212 -1.76 26.95 23.11
N ALA A 213 -0.95 25.90 22.97
CA ALA A 213 -0.32 25.19 24.05
C ALA A 213 0.67 26.17 24.68
N THR A 214 0.17 26.96 25.63
CA THR A 214 1.00 27.57 26.66
C THR A 214 1.48 26.43 27.55
N GLY A 215 2.59 25.81 27.16
CA GLY A 215 3.21 24.71 27.86
C GLY A 215 4.45 24.27 27.12
N THR A 216 5.52 24.00 27.86
CA THR A 216 6.87 23.62 27.44
C THR A 216 6.95 22.28 26.71
N GLU A 217 6.24 22.15 25.60
CA GLU A 217 6.28 21.04 24.63
C GLU A 217 6.38 21.56 23.17
N ALA A 218 6.68 22.86 23.01
CA ALA A 218 6.71 23.58 21.72
C ALA A 218 7.92 23.24 20.83
N GLU A 219 8.84 22.36 21.25
CA GLU A 219 10.00 21.96 20.45
C GLU A 219 9.77 20.63 19.68
N ALA A 220 8.69 19.89 19.96
CA ALA A 220 8.35 18.64 19.25
C ALA A 220 7.23 18.80 18.20
N ALA A 221 6.49 19.91 18.21
CA ALA A 221 5.28 20.11 17.39
C ALA A 221 5.51 20.98 16.12
N GLN A 222 6.73 21.01 15.59
CA GLN A 222 7.00 21.50 14.23
C GLN A 222 7.11 20.34 13.23
N GLU A 223 6.19 19.38 13.28
CA GLU A 223 5.88 18.61 12.08
C GLU A 223 5.18 19.56 11.12
N VAL A 224 5.92 20.01 10.10
CA VAL A 224 5.36 20.76 8.98
C VAL A 224 4.22 19.92 8.38
N ASP A 225 2.98 20.29 8.67
CA ASP A 225 1.81 19.54 8.22
C ASP A 225 1.83 19.46 6.68
N ARG A 226 2.16 18.27 6.15
CA ARG A 226 2.33 18.05 4.71
C ARG A 226 0.99 18.19 3.98
N LEU A 227 -0.13 18.03 4.69
CA LEU A 227 -1.48 17.98 4.17
C LEU A 227 -2.41 18.91 4.95
N ALA A 228 -2.82 20.02 4.34
CA ALA A 228 -3.83 20.89 4.95
C ALA A 228 -5.24 20.27 4.81
N VAL A 229 -5.92 20.01 5.93
CA VAL A 229 -7.26 19.41 5.95
C VAL A 229 -8.32 20.48 6.23
N ARG A 230 -9.35 20.56 5.37
CA ARG A 230 -10.43 21.55 5.46
C ARG A 230 -11.79 20.85 5.48
N PHE A 231 -12.68 21.29 6.37
CA PHE A 231 -14.01 20.72 6.49
C PHE A 231 -15.08 21.66 5.94
N ARG A 232 -16.01 21.12 5.17
CA ARG A 232 -17.20 21.81 4.67
C ARG A 232 -18.44 20.96 4.97
N SER A 233 -19.38 21.53 5.72
CA SER A 233 -20.66 20.87 5.94
C SER A 233 -21.59 21.10 4.74
N ALA A 234 -22.08 20.01 4.14
CA ALA A 234 -23.09 20.08 3.08
C ALA A 234 -23.91 18.78 3.03
N PRO A 235 -25.23 18.85 2.77
CA PRO A 235 -26.08 17.66 2.72
C PRO A 235 -25.86 16.90 1.41
N LEU A 236 -24.93 15.95 1.43
CA LEU A 236 -24.57 15.11 0.27
C LEU A 236 -25.68 14.13 -0.15
N SER A 237 -26.68 13.89 0.71
CA SER A 237 -27.88 13.14 0.36
C SER A 237 -28.78 13.84 -0.66
N ARG A 238 -28.57 15.14 -0.90
CA ARG A 238 -29.32 15.93 -1.88
C ARG A 238 -28.58 15.97 -3.23
N PRO A 239 -29.19 15.47 -4.33
CA PRO A 239 -28.56 15.50 -5.64
C PRO A 239 -28.11 16.89 -6.09
N GLU A 240 -28.85 17.95 -5.71
CA GLU A 240 -28.53 19.34 -6.08
C GLU A 240 -27.21 19.80 -5.44
N THR A 241 -26.93 19.36 -4.20
CA THR A 241 -25.68 19.66 -3.51
C THR A 241 -24.50 19.00 -4.23
N LEU A 242 -24.62 17.70 -4.52
CA LEU A 242 -23.58 16.94 -5.20
C LEU A 242 -23.30 17.51 -6.59
N LEU A 243 -24.34 17.79 -7.37
CA LEU A 243 -24.24 18.33 -8.72
C LEU A 243 -23.80 19.80 -8.78
N GLY A 244 -23.79 20.50 -7.63
CA GLY A 244 -23.28 21.87 -7.50
C GLY A 244 -21.80 21.97 -7.12
N LEU A 245 -21.10 20.84 -6.94
CA LEU A 245 -19.67 20.82 -6.61
C LEU A 245 -18.82 21.15 -7.84
N ASP A 246 -17.86 22.07 -7.68
CA ASP A 246 -16.80 22.26 -8.66
C ASP A 246 -15.68 21.25 -8.42
N LEU A 247 -15.57 20.27 -9.32
CA LEU A 247 -14.58 19.20 -9.23
C LEU A 247 -13.28 19.53 -9.97
N THR A 248 -13.27 20.59 -10.79
CA THR A 248 -12.15 20.99 -11.65
C THR A 248 -10.81 21.09 -10.93
N PRO A 249 -10.72 21.66 -9.71
CA PRO A 249 -9.43 21.86 -9.07
C PRO A 249 -8.89 20.63 -8.34
N TYR A 250 -9.62 19.50 -8.34
CA TYR A 250 -9.22 18.30 -7.63
C TYR A 250 -8.54 17.29 -8.55
N ASP A 251 -7.42 16.75 -8.06
CA ASP A 251 -6.60 15.72 -8.72
C ASP A 251 -7.12 14.31 -8.42
N GLY A 252 -7.81 14.13 -7.29
CA GLY A 252 -8.35 12.85 -6.85
C GLY A 252 -9.53 13.01 -5.89
N LEU A 253 -10.44 12.05 -5.92
CA LEU A 253 -11.64 12.02 -5.11
C LEU A 253 -11.69 10.73 -4.28
N VAL A 254 -12.13 10.84 -3.04
CA VAL A 254 -12.42 9.72 -2.14
C VAL A 254 -13.90 9.76 -1.79
N VAL A 255 -14.62 8.67 -2.01
CA VAL A 255 -16.03 8.54 -1.64
C VAL A 255 -16.15 7.49 -0.54
N LEU A 256 -16.55 7.93 0.65
CA LEU A 256 -16.75 7.07 1.82
C LEU A 256 -18.24 7.05 2.16
N GLY A 257 -18.87 5.90 1.95
CA GLY A 257 -20.25 5.66 2.36
C GLY A 257 -20.42 5.72 3.88
N PRO A 258 -21.63 6.02 4.37
CA PRO A 258 -21.92 6.08 5.80
C PRO A 258 -21.73 4.71 6.46
N ASP A 259 -21.50 4.71 7.77
CA ASP A 259 -21.46 3.47 8.54
C ASP A 259 -22.83 2.79 8.61
N PRO A 260 -22.89 1.44 8.71
CA PRO A 260 -24.13 0.74 9.01
C PRO A 260 -24.76 1.29 10.30
N GLY A 261 -26.01 1.75 10.21
CA GLY A 261 -26.76 2.36 11.31
C GLY A 261 -26.69 3.89 11.40
N ASP A 262 -25.82 4.53 10.62
CA ASP A 262 -25.64 6.00 10.60
C ASP A 262 -26.33 6.67 9.40
N GLY A 263 -27.16 5.94 8.65
CA GLY A 263 -27.76 6.38 7.37
C GLY A 263 -28.78 5.38 6.81
N PRO A 264 -29.02 5.35 5.48
CA PRO A 264 -29.96 4.39 4.87
C PRO A 264 -29.57 2.95 5.21
N ASP A 265 -30.56 2.04 5.26
CA ASP A 265 -30.38 0.62 5.60
C ASP A 265 -29.32 -0.11 4.73
N ARG A 266 -28.92 0.52 3.62
CA ARG A 266 -27.92 0.03 2.66
C ARG A 266 -26.88 1.14 2.39
N PRO A 267 -25.70 1.12 3.04
CA PRO A 267 -24.69 2.18 2.89
C PRO A 267 -24.15 2.27 1.46
N ASP A 268 -24.07 1.15 0.74
CA ASP A 268 -23.61 1.11 -0.64
C ASP A 268 -24.54 1.86 -1.61
N ASP A 269 -25.85 1.94 -1.32
CA ASP A 269 -26.79 2.68 -2.18
C ASP A 269 -26.40 4.17 -2.24
N TRP A 270 -25.99 4.75 -1.10
CA TRP A 270 -25.50 6.12 -1.03
C TRP A 270 -24.22 6.30 -1.84
N THR A 271 -23.28 5.35 -1.75
CA THR A 271 -22.04 5.38 -2.53
C THR A 271 -22.33 5.31 -4.02
N LEU A 272 -23.19 4.38 -4.45
CA LEU A 272 -23.56 4.21 -5.86
C LEU A 272 -24.23 5.46 -6.45
N VAL A 273 -25.15 6.09 -5.71
CA VAL A 273 -25.80 7.34 -6.12
C VAL A 273 -24.77 8.48 -6.23
N THR A 274 -23.84 8.56 -5.28
CA THR A 274 -22.76 9.57 -5.31
C THR A 274 -21.86 9.37 -6.52
N LEU A 275 -21.43 8.13 -6.79
CA LEU A 275 -20.64 7.78 -7.98
C LEU A 275 -21.38 8.14 -9.29
N LEU A 276 -22.69 7.89 -9.36
CA LEU A 276 -23.50 8.26 -10.52
C LEU A 276 -23.54 9.78 -10.74
N ALA A 277 -23.67 10.55 -9.66
CA ALA A 277 -23.64 12.02 -9.72
C ALA A 277 -22.27 12.53 -10.19
N LEU A 278 -21.18 11.93 -9.72
CA LEU A 278 -19.82 12.26 -10.18
C LEU A 278 -19.65 11.97 -11.67
N ARG A 279 -20.14 10.82 -12.16
CA ARG A 279 -20.11 10.48 -13.59
C ARG A 279 -20.90 11.48 -14.45
N LEU A 280 -22.03 11.98 -13.94
CA LEU A 280 -22.78 13.03 -14.64
C LEU A 280 -22.00 14.36 -14.69
N LEU A 281 -21.24 14.70 -13.64
CA LEU A 281 -20.37 15.88 -13.63
C LEU A 281 -19.20 15.76 -14.61
N GLU A 282 -18.60 14.57 -14.74
CA GLU A 282 -17.59 14.28 -15.77
C GLU A 282 -18.09 14.58 -17.17
N GLN A 283 -19.30 14.09 -17.48
CA GLN A 283 -19.94 14.29 -18.79
C GLN A 283 -20.18 15.78 -19.07
N ARG A 284 -20.60 16.55 -18.06
CA ARG A 284 -20.81 18.01 -18.17
C ARG A 284 -19.52 18.79 -18.33
N ALA A 285 -18.44 18.31 -17.71
CA ALA A 285 -17.11 18.94 -17.76
C ALA A 285 -16.30 18.57 -19.01
N GLY A 286 -16.94 18.04 -20.07
CA GLY A 286 -16.28 17.69 -21.33
C GLY A 286 -15.52 16.38 -21.31
N GLY A 287 -15.85 15.46 -20.39
CA GLY A 287 -15.28 14.10 -20.37
C GLY A 287 -13.92 13.99 -19.68
N ARG A 288 -13.59 14.92 -18.78
CA ARG A 288 -12.40 14.76 -17.92
C ARG A 288 -12.62 13.58 -16.98
N GLU A 289 -11.76 12.57 -17.10
CA GLU A 289 -11.75 11.39 -16.23
C GLU A 289 -11.41 11.80 -14.80
N LEU A 290 -12.33 11.61 -13.85
CA LEU A 290 -12.06 11.80 -12.43
C LEU A 290 -11.39 10.55 -11.87
N ARG A 291 -10.38 10.78 -11.06
CA ARG A 291 -9.69 9.70 -10.33
C ARG A 291 -10.44 9.48 -9.02
N VAL A 292 -11.49 8.67 -9.07
CA VAL A 292 -12.34 8.36 -7.93
C VAL A 292 -11.89 7.04 -7.30
N VAL A 293 -11.67 7.07 -5.98
CA VAL A 293 -11.58 5.89 -5.13
C VAL A 293 -12.84 5.81 -4.28
N SER A 294 -13.52 4.68 -4.28
CA SER A 294 -14.71 4.48 -3.46
C SER A 294 -14.67 3.17 -2.72
N GLU A 295 -15.23 3.17 -1.51
CA GLU A 295 -15.46 1.95 -0.76
C GLU A 295 -16.88 1.39 -0.99
N LEU A 296 -16.99 0.10 -1.30
CA LEU A 296 -18.21 -0.67 -1.22
C LEU A 296 -18.08 -1.76 -0.14
N THR A 297 -19.19 -2.04 0.52
CA THR A 297 -19.26 -3.06 1.57
C THR A 297 -19.54 -4.44 0.97
N ASP A 298 -20.38 -4.49 -0.08
CA ASP A 298 -20.84 -5.71 -0.73
C ASP A 298 -20.28 -5.81 -2.17
N ASP A 299 -19.55 -6.89 -2.45
CA ASP A 299 -18.98 -7.16 -3.78
C ASP A 299 -20.06 -7.22 -4.87
N ARG A 300 -21.28 -7.68 -4.53
CA ARG A 300 -22.40 -7.80 -5.47
C ARG A 300 -22.82 -6.45 -6.06
N ASN A 301 -22.47 -5.35 -5.40
CA ASN A 301 -22.72 -3.99 -5.87
C ASN A 301 -21.61 -3.45 -6.77
N ARG A 302 -20.44 -4.10 -6.83
CA ARG A 302 -19.31 -3.69 -7.69
C ARG A 302 -19.71 -3.56 -9.16
N PRO A 303 -20.45 -4.50 -9.78
CA PRO A 303 -20.89 -4.37 -11.18
C PRO A 303 -21.88 -3.22 -11.42
N LEU A 304 -22.51 -2.69 -10.37
CA LEU A 304 -23.46 -1.59 -10.43
C LEU A 304 -22.77 -0.23 -10.37
N ALA A 305 -21.51 -0.16 -9.95
CA ALA A 305 -20.77 1.08 -9.82
C ALA A 305 -20.62 1.74 -11.20
N PRO A 306 -21.13 2.97 -11.41
CA PRO A 306 -21.19 3.65 -12.72
C PRO A 306 -19.85 4.31 -13.07
N VAL A 307 -18.76 3.63 -12.75
CA VAL A 307 -17.40 4.09 -12.92
C VAL A 307 -16.75 3.30 -14.04
N ASP A 308 -15.76 3.89 -14.71
CA ASP A 308 -15.05 3.14 -15.75
C ASP A 308 -14.44 1.88 -15.11
N PRO A 309 -14.46 0.71 -15.79
CA PRO A 309 -13.95 -0.56 -15.24
C PRO A 309 -12.49 -0.50 -14.74
N GLY A 310 -11.74 0.53 -15.16
CA GLY A 310 -10.38 0.81 -14.72
C GLY A 310 -10.22 1.77 -13.53
N SER A 311 -11.32 2.20 -12.90
CA SER A 311 -11.37 3.04 -11.69
C SER A 311 -11.27 2.21 -10.40
N ASP A 312 -10.93 2.86 -9.29
CA ASP A 312 -10.62 2.17 -8.04
C ASP A 312 -11.84 2.04 -7.13
N VAL A 313 -12.65 1.03 -7.40
CA VAL A 313 -13.66 0.55 -6.44
C VAL A 313 -13.02 -0.49 -5.55
N ILE A 314 -12.92 -0.16 -4.27
CA ILE A 314 -12.40 -1.03 -3.22
C ILE A 314 -13.60 -1.69 -2.54
N VAL A 315 -13.63 -3.02 -2.55
CA VAL A 315 -14.61 -3.79 -1.79
C VAL A 315 -13.90 -4.25 -0.51
N SER A 316 -14.19 -3.59 0.61
CA SER A 316 -13.39 -3.74 1.83
C SER A 316 -13.46 -5.15 2.43
N GLY A 317 -14.64 -5.76 2.40
CA GLY A 317 -14.86 -7.14 2.86
C GLY A 317 -14.15 -8.18 2.00
N GLU A 318 -14.12 -8.00 0.67
CA GLU A 318 -13.46 -8.89 -0.28
C GLU A 318 -11.94 -8.91 -0.05
N LEU A 319 -11.30 -7.74 -0.05
CA LEU A 319 -9.84 -7.64 0.13
C LEU A 319 -9.39 -8.13 1.51
N THR A 320 -10.17 -7.85 2.56
CA THR A 320 -9.92 -8.38 3.89
C THR A 320 -10.01 -9.91 3.91
N GLY A 321 -11.03 -10.48 3.25
CA GLY A 321 -11.21 -11.92 3.14
C GLY A 321 -10.05 -12.60 2.40
N LEU A 322 -9.62 -12.03 1.27
CA LEU A 322 -8.46 -12.51 0.52
C LEU A 322 -7.18 -12.44 1.35
N LEU A 323 -6.91 -11.31 2.01
CA LEU A 323 -5.77 -11.16 2.91
C LEU A 323 -5.78 -12.20 4.04
N MET A 324 -6.95 -12.41 4.66
CA MET A 324 -7.08 -13.42 5.71
C MET A 324 -6.81 -14.83 5.18
N ALA A 325 -7.32 -15.16 3.99
CA ALA A 325 -7.07 -16.45 3.37
C ALA A 325 -5.59 -16.66 3.07
N GLN A 326 -4.90 -15.65 2.54
CA GLN A 326 -3.47 -15.68 2.24
C GLN A 326 -2.65 -15.97 3.51
N ILE A 327 -2.92 -15.25 4.59
CA ILE A 327 -2.24 -15.45 5.87
C ILE A 327 -2.59 -16.81 6.51
N ALA A 328 -3.84 -17.27 6.36
CA ALA A 328 -4.26 -18.56 6.89
C ALA A 328 -3.55 -19.73 6.19
N GLN A 329 -3.27 -19.62 4.88
CA GLN A 329 -2.54 -20.62 4.13
C GLN A 329 -1.03 -20.60 4.46
N ASN A 330 -0.44 -19.41 4.57
CA ASN A 330 0.96 -19.25 4.94
C ASN A 330 1.16 -18.09 5.93
N HIS A 331 1.17 -18.41 7.22
CA HIS A 331 1.34 -17.42 8.29
C HIS A 331 2.64 -16.61 8.20
N HIS A 332 3.67 -17.12 7.49
CA HIS A 332 4.90 -16.38 7.26
C HIS A 332 4.73 -15.17 6.31
N LEU A 333 3.60 -15.06 5.62
CA LEU A 333 3.26 -13.90 4.81
C LEU A 333 2.63 -12.75 5.61
N ALA A 334 2.20 -12.97 6.85
CA ALA A 334 1.63 -11.89 7.67
C ALA A 334 2.59 -10.69 7.79
N PRO A 335 3.90 -10.86 8.07
CA PRO A 335 4.86 -9.76 8.07
C PRO A 335 5.05 -9.09 6.71
N VAL A 336 4.88 -9.83 5.61
CA VAL A 336 4.97 -9.28 4.23
C VAL A 336 3.83 -8.31 3.98
N PHE A 337 2.60 -8.72 4.31
CA PHE A 337 1.42 -7.87 4.17
C PHE A 337 1.41 -6.72 5.18
N ASP A 338 1.86 -6.94 6.41
CA ASP A 338 2.02 -5.88 7.40
C ASP A 338 2.98 -4.78 6.89
N GLU A 339 4.06 -5.16 6.20
CA GLU A 339 4.99 -4.20 5.60
C GLU A 339 4.42 -3.53 4.33
N LEU A 340 3.77 -4.30 3.45
CA LEU A 340 3.15 -3.76 2.22
C LEU A 340 2.01 -2.77 2.51
N PHE A 341 1.28 -3.02 3.60
CA PHE A 341 0.22 -2.16 4.06
C PHE A 341 0.69 -1.22 5.17
N ALA A 342 1.98 -1.16 5.52
CA ALA A 342 2.47 -0.26 6.56
C ALA A 342 2.17 1.22 6.22
N ALA A 343 1.97 2.06 7.25
CA ALA A 343 1.79 3.50 7.06
C ALA A 343 3.09 4.19 6.59
N GLU A 344 4.22 3.62 6.98
CA GLU A 344 5.57 4.01 6.58
C GLU A 344 6.30 2.80 6.01
N GLY A 345 7.19 3.02 5.04
CA GLY A 345 8.00 1.97 4.45
C GLY A 345 7.73 1.78 2.97
N SER A 346 7.31 0.56 2.59
CA SER A 346 7.10 0.18 1.21
C SER A 346 5.69 0.51 0.71
N LEU A 347 5.62 1.02 -0.51
CA LEU A 347 4.40 1.46 -1.17
C LEU A 347 4.29 0.80 -2.53
N LEU A 348 3.10 0.32 -2.85
CA LEU A 348 2.76 -0.14 -4.20
C LEU A 348 2.33 1.05 -5.06
N CYS A 349 2.94 1.22 -6.23
CA CYS A 349 2.70 2.35 -7.12
C CYS A 349 2.53 1.91 -8.57
N LEU A 350 1.68 2.65 -9.30
CA LEU A 350 1.64 2.62 -10.76
C LEU A 350 2.39 3.83 -11.29
N ARG A 351 3.49 3.58 -12.01
CA ARG A 351 4.39 4.61 -12.54
C ARG A 351 4.30 4.62 -14.07
N PRO A 352 4.24 5.78 -14.74
CA PRO A 352 4.20 5.81 -16.21
C PRO A 352 5.40 5.06 -16.81
N ALA A 353 5.18 4.21 -17.81
CA ALA A 353 6.23 3.37 -18.40
C ALA A 353 7.40 4.18 -18.97
N GLY A 354 7.11 5.39 -19.48
CA GLY A 354 8.11 6.36 -19.93
C GLY A 354 9.14 6.77 -18.86
N THR A 355 8.85 6.48 -17.58
CA THR A 355 9.79 6.65 -16.47
C THR A 355 10.95 5.67 -16.56
N TYR A 356 10.77 4.49 -17.14
CA TYR A 356 11.75 3.40 -17.12
C TYR A 356 12.33 3.11 -18.50
N VAL A 357 11.48 3.16 -19.53
CA VAL A 357 11.83 2.79 -20.90
C VAL A 357 11.35 3.85 -21.89
N ARG A 358 12.06 4.00 -23.01
CA ARG A 358 11.69 4.94 -24.08
C ARG A 358 10.34 4.53 -24.68
N VAL A 359 9.39 5.48 -24.70
CA VAL A 359 8.05 5.28 -25.25
C VAL A 359 8.14 4.92 -26.75
N GLY A 360 7.30 3.98 -27.19
CA GLY A 360 7.24 3.46 -28.55
C GLY A 360 8.37 2.48 -28.89
N CYS A 361 9.22 2.12 -27.92
CA CYS A 361 10.26 1.12 -28.11
C CYS A 361 9.82 -0.23 -27.57
N GLU A 362 10.31 -1.29 -28.21
CA GLU A 362 10.23 -2.64 -27.67
C GLU A 362 11.29 -2.82 -26.58
N ALA A 363 10.90 -3.33 -25.41
CA ALA A 363 11.82 -3.63 -24.32
C ALA A 363 11.40 -4.91 -23.60
N THR A 364 12.38 -5.64 -23.08
CA THR A 364 12.15 -6.79 -22.21
C THR A 364 11.67 -6.33 -20.83
N PHE A 365 10.93 -7.17 -20.12
CA PHE A 365 10.64 -6.90 -18.71
C PHE A 365 11.91 -6.84 -17.86
N ALA A 366 12.95 -7.62 -18.19
CA ALA A 366 14.29 -7.48 -17.60
C ALA A 366 14.83 -6.05 -17.71
N THR A 367 14.62 -5.37 -18.84
CA THR A 367 15.05 -3.98 -19.02
C THR A 367 14.29 -3.02 -18.10
N VAL A 368 12.98 -3.23 -17.92
CA VAL A 368 12.17 -2.46 -16.97
C VAL A 368 12.64 -2.69 -15.53
N VAL A 369 12.91 -3.93 -15.16
CA VAL A 369 13.44 -4.29 -13.81
C VAL A 369 14.79 -3.63 -13.56
N ALA A 370 15.70 -3.64 -14.55
CA ALA A 370 16.99 -2.95 -14.44
C ALA A 370 16.80 -1.43 -14.26
N ALA A 371 15.93 -0.82 -15.07
CA ALA A 371 15.65 0.61 -14.99
C ALA A 371 14.95 1.04 -13.69
N ALA A 372 14.13 0.16 -13.09
CA ALA A 372 13.50 0.37 -11.79
C ALA A 372 14.51 0.23 -10.64
N ARG A 373 15.38 -0.79 -10.69
CA ARG A 373 16.48 -0.97 -9.74
C ARG A 373 17.37 0.27 -9.66
N ASP A 374 17.73 0.82 -10.82
CA ASP A 374 18.59 2.02 -10.89
C ASP A 374 17.92 3.26 -10.30
N ARG A 375 16.59 3.22 -10.11
CA ARG A 375 15.78 4.24 -9.43
C ARG A 375 15.47 3.90 -7.96
N GLY A 376 15.93 2.76 -7.46
CA GLY A 376 15.66 2.28 -6.10
C GLY A 376 14.26 1.68 -5.92
N GLU A 377 13.68 1.15 -7.00
CA GLU A 377 12.33 0.56 -7.01
C GLU A 377 12.38 -0.89 -7.51
N CYS A 378 11.45 -1.73 -7.06
CA CYS A 378 11.25 -3.10 -7.54
C CYS A 378 10.09 -3.13 -8.54
N ALA A 379 10.33 -3.38 -9.82
CA ALA A 379 9.26 -3.61 -10.79
C ALA A 379 8.72 -5.04 -10.68
N ILE A 380 7.40 -5.16 -10.50
CA ILE A 380 6.72 -6.46 -10.26
C ILE A 380 5.67 -6.79 -11.32
N GLY A 381 5.38 -5.85 -12.22
CA GLY A 381 4.42 -6.04 -13.29
C GLY A 381 4.17 -4.77 -14.08
N TYR A 382 3.09 -4.76 -14.86
CA TYR A 382 2.67 -3.60 -15.63
C TYR A 382 1.16 -3.55 -15.81
N ARG A 383 0.66 -2.39 -16.22
CA ARG A 383 -0.71 -2.20 -16.69
C ARG A 383 -0.72 -1.61 -18.10
N ARG A 384 -1.34 -2.34 -19.02
CA ARG A 384 -1.51 -1.96 -20.43
C ARG A 384 -2.67 -0.99 -20.61
N HIS A 385 -2.42 0.13 -21.28
CA HIS A 385 -3.46 1.12 -21.56
C HIS A 385 -4.52 0.60 -22.53
N ASP A 386 -4.10 -0.10 -23.58
CA ASP A 386 -4.97 -0.61 -24.65
C ASP A 386 -5.93 -1.72 -24.16
N ARG A 387 -5.63 -2.33 -23.01
CA ARG A 387 -6.44 -3.39 -22.38
C ARG A 387 -7.19 -2.92 -21.13
N ARG A 388 -7.19 -1.62 -20.81
CA ARG A 388 -7.82 -1.08 -19.58
C ARG A 388 -9.33 -1.33 -19.46
N MET A 389 -10.01 -1.61 -20.58
CA MET A 389 -11.44 -1.90 -20.64
C MET A 389 -11.73 -3.39 -20.92
N SER A 390 -10.69 -4.23 -21.00
CA SER A 390 -10.80 -5.64 -21.31
C SER A 390 -10.75 -6.47 -20.03
N ALA A 391 -11.91 -6.99 -19.62
CA ALA A 391 -11.99 -8.00 -18.57
C ALA A 391 -11.21 -9.28 -18.97
N PRO A 392 -10.75 -10.09 -18.00
CA PRO A 392 -10.90 -9.91 -16.56
C PRO A 392 -9.86 -9.00 -15.88
N ASP A 393 -8.67 -8.85 -16.48
CA ASP A 393 -7.51 -8.25 -15.80
C ASP A 393 -7.37 -6.73 -16.02
N TYR A 394 -8.14 -6.16 -16.94
CA TYR A 394 -8.12 -4.72 -17.27
C TYR A 394 -6.71 -4.19 -17.56
N GLY A 395 -5.93 -5.04 -18.24
CA GLY A 395 -4.56 -4.78 -18.67
C GLY A 395 -3.50 -4.94 -17.58
N VAL A 396 -3.86 -5.24 -16.33
CA VAL A 396 -2.91 -5.59 -15.28
C VAL A 396 -2.27 -6.92 -15.61
N ARG A 397 -0.95 -6.99 -15.45
CA ARG A 397 -0.21 -8.23 -15.50
C ARG A 397 0.94 -8.18 -14.50
N LEU A 398 0.86 -9.07 -13.53
CA LEU A 398 1.88 -9.29 -12.54
C LEU A 398 2.83 -10.41 -12.96
N ASN A 399 4.02 -10.41 -12.36
CA ASN A 399 5.09 -11.34 -12.61
C ASN A 399 5.32 -11.73 -14.10
N PRO A 400 5.47 -10.76 -15.03
CA PRO A 400 5.81 -11.09 -16.40
C PRO A 400 7.22 -11.73 -16.45
N PRO A 401 7.43 -12.76 -17.30
CA PRO A 401 8.75 -13.36 -17.48
C PRO A 401 9.78 -12.31 -17.88
N LYS A 402 11.02 -12.41 -17.37
CA LYS A 402 12.08 -11.43 -17.64
C LYS A 402 12.40 -11.30 -19.13
N GLY A 403 12.26 -12.40 -19.88
CA GLY A 403 12.46 -12.44 -21.34
C GLY A 403 11.29 -11.89 -22.16
N GLU A 404 10.15 -11.61 -21.54
CA GLU A 404 9.00 -11.08 -22.25
C GLU A 404 9.29 -9.72 -22.87
N ARG A 405 9.05 -9.63 -24.18
CA ARG A 405 9.21 -8.42 -24.97
C ARG A 405 7.85 -7.84 -25.32
N ARG A 406 7.75 -6.52 -25.21
CA ARG A 406 6.59 -5.77 -25.68
C ARG A 406 6.95 -4.34 -26.04
N GLU A 407 6.10 -3.72 -26.85
CA GLU A 407 6.13 -2.28 -27.09
C GLU A 407 5.48 -1.54 -25.91
N TRP A 408 6.16 -0.48 -25.45
CA TRP A 408 5.74 0.35 -24.32
C TRP A 408 5.15 1.67 -24.79
N GLY A 409 3.85 1.84 -24.65
CA GLY A 409 3.13 3.07 -25.01
C GLY A 409 3.16 4.13 -23.91
N ALA A 410 2.84 5.37 -24.28
CA ALA A 410 2.83 6.52 -23.36
C ALA A 410 1.82 6.38 -22.21
N GLY A 411 0.73 5.65 -22.44
CA GLY A 411 -0.33 5.41 -21.45
C GLY A 411 -0.11 4.19 -20.55
N ASP A 412 0.94 3.40 -20.81
CA ASP A 412 1.22 2.21 -20.01
C ASP A 412 1.83 2.59 -18.67
N HIS A 413 1.62 1.73 -17.68
CA HIS A 413 2.18 1.89 -16.35
C HIS A 413 2.98 0.65 -15.96
N VAL A 414 4.03 0.84 -15.17
CA VAL A 414 4.78 -0.21 -14.49
C VAL A 414 4.30 -0.26 -13.06
N VAL A 415 4.03 -1.47 -12.57
CA VAL A 415 3.71 -1.73 -11.17
C VAL A 415 5.04 -1.86 -10.44
N VAL A 416 5.27 -0.99 -9.46
CA VAL A 416 6.50 -1.00 -8.66
C VAL A 416 6.21 -1.01 -7.17
N VAL A 417 7.09 -1.66 -6.41
CA VAL A 417 7.24 -1.45 -4.97
C VAL A 417 8.37 -0.47 -4.77
N THR A 418 8.09 0.63 -4.08
CA THR A 418 9.05 1.69 -3.76
C THR A 418 9.05 1.95 -2.26
N THR A 419 10.14 2.47 -1.72
CA THR A 419 10.16 2.96 -0.33
C THR A 419 9.94 4.48 -0.29
N ASP A 420 9.30 4.94 0.78
CA ASP A 420 9.36 6.31 1.31
C ASP A 420 10.75 6.97 1.18
N PRO A 421 11.13 7.89 0.26
CA PRO A 421 12.43 8.57 0.35
C PRO A 421 12.71 9.23 1.71
N THR A 422 11.67 9.58 2.49
CA THR A 422 11.85 10.11 3.85
C THR A 422 12.34 9.06 4.86
N VAL A 423 12.09 7.77 4.61
CA VAL A 423 12.54 6.64 5.44
C VAL A 423 13.98 6.24 5.12
N SER A 424 14.41 6.31 3.85
CA SER A 424 15.81 6.04 3.45
C SER A 424 16.80 6.99 4.13
N ALA A 425 16.43 8.26 4.36
CA ALA A 425 17.28 9.21 5.07
C ALA A 425 17.41 8.89 6.57
N ARG A 426 16.33 8.41 7.21
CA ARG A 426 16.33 8.03 8.64
C ARG A 426 17.08 6.72 8.90
N THR A 427 16.89 5.72 8.04
CA THR A 427 17.59 4.43 8.15
C THR A 427 19.09 4.56 7.85
N ALA A 428 19.49 5.37 6.87
CA ALA A 428 20.90 5.68 6.63
C ALA A 428 21.56 6.46 7.78
N GLY A 429 20.80 7.33 8.46
CA GLY A 429 21.25 8.07 9.65
C GLY A 429 21.48 7.16 10.87
N THR A 430 20.58 6.23 11.14
CA THR A 430 20.72 5.28 12.27
C THR A 430 21.87 4.31 12.08
N VAL A 431 22.14 3.86 10.85
CA VAL A 431 23.29 2.99 10.55
C VAL A 431 24.61 3.76 10.67
N ARG A 432 24.67 5.04 10.27
CA ARG A 432 25.88 5.88 10.46
C ARG A 432 26.14 6.22 11.93
N ALA A 433 25.10 6.47 12.72
CA ALA A 433 25.24 6.74 14.15
C ALA A 433 25.73 5.50 14.92
N SER A 434 25.24 4.31 14.56
CA SER A 434 25.68 3.04 15.16
C SER A 434 27.14 2.69 14.88
N VAL A 435 27.73 3.15 13.77
CA VAL A 435 29.14 2.88 13.44
C VAL A 435 30.07 3.92 14.06
N ALA A 436 29.59 5.15 14.32
CA ALA A 436 30.36 6.20 14.98
C ALA A 436 30.52 5.95 16.49
N ASP A 437 29.53 5.33 17.15
CA ASP A 437 29.56 5.09 18.61
C ASP A 437 30.44 3.89 19.02
N THR A 438 30.86 3.04 18.08
CA THR A 438 31.74 1.89 18.37
C THR A 438 33.23 2.18 18.20
N ALA A 439 33.63 3.43 17.89
CA ALA A 439 35.02 3.78 17.55
C ALA A 439 35.72 4.74 18.53
N GLY A 440 35.17 4.99 19.73
CA GLY A 440 35.89 5.80 20.70
C GLY A 440 35.32 5.74 22.10
N GLU A 441 35.78 4.79 22.92
CA GLU A 441 35.88 4.94 24.38
C GLU A 441 36.66 3.77 25.01
N ASP A 442 37.95 3.65 24.69
CA ASP A 442 38.91 2.93 25.55
C ASP A 442 39.41 3.90 26.63
N GLY A 443 38.78 3.87 27.80
CA GLY A 443 39.06 4.79 28.91
C GLY A 443 38.54 4.31 30.25
N VAL A 444 38.94 3.11 30.68
CA VAL A 444 38.60 2.52 31.98
C VAL A 444 38.99 3.44 33.15
N ARG A 445 37.99 3.90 33.92
CA ARG A 445 38.18 4.35 35.31
C ARG A 445 37.09 3.74 36.21
N ALA A 446 37.53 2.85 37.11
CA ALA A 446 36.70 2.24 38.14
C ALA A 446 36.33 3.25 39.25
N PRO A 447 35.12 3.19 39.84
CA PRO A 447 34.75 4.04 40.96
C PRO A 447 35.13 3.39 42.31
N GLN A 448 35.85 4.15 43.14
CA GLN A 448 36.02 3.90 44.57
C GLN A 448 34.84 4.47 45.34
N TRP A 449 34.21 3.67 46.20
CA TRP A 449 33.26 4.13 47.23
C TRP A 449 34.03 4.55 48.50
N PRO A 450 33.67 5.68 49.14
CA PRO A 450 33.92 5.87 50.56
C PRO A 450 32.63 5.78 51.39
N VAL A 451 32.87 5.46 52.66
CA VAL A 451 31.98 5.15 53.80
C VAL A 451 30.84 6.15 54.02
#